data_AF-A0A3A4W520-F1
#
_entry.id   AF-A0A3A4W520-F1
#
_cell.length_a   1.000
_cell.length_b   1.000
_cell.length_c   1.000
_cell.angle_alpha   90.00
_cell.angle_beta   90.00
_cell.angle_gamma   90.00
#
_symmetry.space_group_name_H-M   'P 1'
#
loop_
_entity.id
_entity.type
_entity.pdbx_description
1 polymer ?
#
loop_
_entity_poly.entity_id
_entity_poly.type
_entity_poly.pdbx_seq_one_letter_code
_entity_poly.pdbx_strand_id
1 'polypeptide(L)'
;MLLAACGADEARLPVQEWQGVTIGVETRPAPVVVGMNEFLVSARGARGAVHDLLIFIRMGDDKSWTQAIQDGHTGVYRRALEVQGAGLTLQVRVKRAGQETVLSFALPAMDAR
;
A
#
# COMPACT_ATOMS: atom_id res chain seq x y z
N MET A 1 10.33 21.96 -21.11
CA MET A 1 9.14 21.79 -20.26
C MET A 1 9.50 20.88 -19.09
N LEU A 2 9.79 21.45 -17.91
CA LEU A 2 9.86 20.68 -16.67
C LEU A 2 8.48 20.74 -16.03
N LEU A 3 7.77 19.62 -16.01
CA LEU A 3 6.61 19.44 -15.14
C LEU A 3 7.15 19.04 -13.76
N ALA A 4 7.45 20.03 -12.92
CA ALA A 4 7.65 19.80 -11.51
C ALA A 4 6.27 19.51 -10.89
N ALA A 5 5.95 18.22 -10.72
CA ALA A 5 4.80 17.79 -9.95
C ALA A 5 5.14 17.91 -8.47
N CYS A 6 4.82 19.05 -7.86
CA CYS A 6 4.79 19.19 -6.40
C CYS A 6 3.56 18.45 -5.85
N GLY A 7 3.65 17.14 -5.73
CA GLY A 7 2.84 16.35 -4.81
C GLY A 7 3.78 15.78 -3.78
N ALA A 8 3.66 16.21 -2.53
CA ALA A 8 4.57 15.81 -1.45
C ALA A 8 4.70 14.28 -1.38
N ASP A 9 5.95 13.83 -1.18
CA ASP A 9 6.37 12.43 -1.02
C ASP A 9 5.67 11.74 0.18
N GLU A 10 4.97 12.51 1.02
CA GLU A 10 4.21 12.08 2.20
C GLU A 10 3.12 11.05 1.90
N ALA A 11 2.64 10.99 0.66
CA ALA A 11 1.64 10.00 0.25
C ALA A 11 2.22 8.58 0.08
N ARG A 12 3.54 8.45 -0.09
CA ARG A 12 4.21 7.20 -0.49
C ARG A 12 5.02 6.62 0.65
N LEU A 13 4.77 5.34 0.94
CA LEU A 13 5.60 4.58 1.88
C LEU A 13 6.81 3.97 1.14
N PRO A 14 7.93 3.71 1.85
CA PRO A 14 9.11 3.09 1.24
C PRO A 14 8.76 1.78 0.54
N VAL A 15 9.20 1.63 -0.71
CA VAL A 15 8.93 0.43 -1.50
C VAL A 15 9.67 -0.79 -0.95
N GLN A 16 9.12 -1.98 -1.20
CA GLN A 16 9.71 -3.26 -0.83
C GLN A 16 9.74 -4.21 -2.03
N GLU A 17 10.77 -5.04 -2.11
CA GLU A 17 10.97 -5.98 -3.21
C GLU A 17 10.59 -7.40 -2.82
N TRP A 18 9.88 -8.11 -3.69
CA TRP A 18 9.64 -9.53 -3.53
C TRP A 18 9.48 -10.23 -4.89
N GLN A 19 10.26 -11.28 -5.13
CA GLN A 19 10.26 -12.04 -6.40
C GLN A 19 10.42 -11.19 -7.67
N GLY A 20 11.25 -10.13 -7.60
CA GLY A 20 11.45 -9.20 -8.71
C GLY A 20 10.24 -8.30 -9.00
N VAL A 21 9.32 -8.17 -8.03
CA VAL A 21 8.21 -7.22 -8.03
C VAL A 21 8.47 -6.18 -6.94
N THR A 22 8.55 -4.92 -7.35
CA THR A 22 8.52 -3.76 -6.48
C THR A 22 7.09 -3.52 -6.02
N ILE A 23 6.88 -3.53 -4.70
CA ILE A 23 5.62 -3.22 -4.05
C ILE A 23 5.72 -1.86 -3.40
N GLY A 24 4.89 -0.92 -3.86
CA GLY A 24 4.75 0.41 -3.28
C GLY A 24 3.37 0.62 -2.67
N VAL A 25 3.27 1.47 -1.66
CA VAL A 25 1.99 1.83 -1.03
C VAL A 25 1.81 3.34 -1.08
N GLU A 26 0.64 3.75 -1.57
CA GLU A 26 0.16 5.13 -1.49
C GLU A 26 -1.07 5.21 -0.57
N THR A 27 -1.22 6.33 0.14
CA THR A 27 -2.38 6.58 1.01
C THR A 27 -3.22 7.75 0.53
N ARG A 28 -4.54 7.68 0.74
CA ARG A 28 -5.47 8.78 0.47
C ARG A 28 -6.44 8.93 1.67
N PRO A 29 -6.49 10.09 2.34
CA PRO A 29 -5.65 11.27 2.12
C PRO A 29 -4.15 11.02 2.40
N ALA A 30 -3.35 11.98 1.95
CA ALA A 30 -1.93 12.09 2.28
C ALA A 30 -1.70 13.46 2.94
N PRO A 31 -1.15 13.51 4.16
CA PRO A 31 -0.74 12.39 5.01
C PRO A 31 -1.95 11.56 5.53
N VAL A 32 -1.67 10.38 6.08
CA VAL A 32 -2.67 9.51 6.71
C VAL A 32 -3.36 10.24 7.87
N VAL A 33 -4.69 10.13 7.97
CA VAL A 33 -5.51 10.75 9.03
C VAL A 33 -6.22 9.71 9.89
N VAL A 34 -6.71 10.08 11.08
CA VAL A 34 -7.51 9.16 11.91
C VAL A 34 -8.85 8.95 11.21
N GLY A 35 -9.32 7.71 11.15
CA GLY A 35 -10.53 7.31 10.46
C GLY A 35 -10.23 6.57 9.15
N MET A 36 -11.16 6.63 8.20
CA MET A 36 -11.07 5.85 6.97
C MET A 36 -10.07 6.44 5.98
N ASN A 37 -9.06 5.64 5.63
CA ASN A 37 -8.08 5.99 4.59
C ASN A 37 -8.11 4.91 3.51
N GLU A 38 -7.96 5.33 2.26
CA GLU A 38 -7.74 4.43 1.14
C GLU A 38 -6.24 4.13 1.00
N PHE A 39 -5.91 2.85 0.86
CA PHE A 39 -4.56 2.36 0.59
C PHE A 39 -4.52 1.79 -0.82
N LEU A 40 -3.57 2.28 -1.62
CA LEU A 40 -3.31 1.82 -2.99
C LEU A 40 -1.97 1.09 -2.98
N VAL A 41 -2.02 -0.23 -3.14
CA VAL A 41 -0.83 -1.08 -3.29
C VAL A 41 -0.51 -1.19 -4.78
N SER A 42 0.65 -0.71 -5.18
CA SER A 42 1.16 -0.84 -6.54
C SER A 42 2.16 -1.98 -6.63
N ALA A 43 2.10 -2.74 -7.73
CA ALA A 43 2.99 -3.84 -8.02
C ALA A 43 3.59 -3.67 -9.42
N ARG A 44 4.92 -3.53 -9.47
CA ARG A 44 5.67 -3.29 -10.70
C ARG A 44 6.84 -4.25 -10.82
N GLY A 45 6.97 -4.93 -11.95
CA GLY A 45 8.13 -5.72 -12.30
C GLY A 45 8.98 -5.04 -13.38
N ALA A 46 10.05 -5.71 -13.80
CA ALA A 46 10.96 -5.20 -14.83
C ALA A 46 10.27 -4.85 -16.17
N ARG A 47 9.16 -5.54 -16.50
CA ARG A 47 8.41 -5.36 -17.76
C ARG A 47 7.13 -4.53 -17.62
N GLY A 48 6.90 -3.90 -16.47
CA GLY A 48 5.72 -3.06 -16.22
C GLY A 48 4.83 -3.58 -15.09
N ALA A 49 3.54 -3.27 -15.17
CA ALA A 49 2.56 -3.60 -14.15
C ALA A 49 2.42 -5.12 -13.93
N VAL A 50 2.42 -5.54 -12.67
CA VAL A 50 2.19 -6.93 -12.26
C VAL A 50 0.79 -7.02 -11.69
N HIS A 51 -0.08 -7.79 -12.33
CA HIS A 51 -1.52 -7.82 -12.08
C HIS A 51 -2.05 -9.22 -11.75
N ASP A 52 -1.17 -10.20 -11.61
CA ASP A 52 -1.44 -11.61 -11.26
C ASP A 52 -1.24 -11.90 -9.76
N LEU A 53 -1.39 -10.89 -8.90
CA LEU A 53 -1.24 -11.01 -7.44
C LEU A 53 -2.59 -11.04 -6.72
N LEU A 54 -2.64 -11.77 -5.61
CA LEU A 54 -3.66 -11.56 -4.58
C LEU A 54 -3.05 -10.74 -3.46
N ILE A 55 -3.62 -9.56 -3.23
CA ILE A 55 -3.19 -8.63 -2.20
C ILE A 55 -4.20 -8.62 -1.06
N PHE A 56 -3.75 -8.88 0.16
CA PHE A 56 -4.52 -8.66 1.37
C PHE A 56 -3.81 -7.64 2.23
N ILE A 57 -4.58 -6.79 2.90
CA ILE A 57 -4.03 -5.80 3.81
C ILE A 57 -4.70 -5.88 5.18
N ARG A 58 -3.96 -5.49 6.22
CA ARG A 58 -4.47 -5.25 7.57
C ARG A 58 -3.67 -4.16 8.26
N MET A 59 -4.28 -3.54 9.27
CA MET A 59 -3.67 -2.51 10.09
C MET A 59 -3.25 -3.13 11.43
N GLY A 60 -1.97 -3.46 11.60
CA GLY A 60 -1.49 -4.16 12.81
C GLY A 60 -1.86 -5.65 12.88
N ASP A 61 -1.35 -6.33 13.90
CA ASP A 61 -1.46 -7.78 14.04
C ASP A 61 -2.81 -8.28 14.57
N ASP A 62 -3.56 -7.41 15.24
CA ASP A 62 -4.85 -7.70 15.88
C ASP A 62 -6.04 -7.63 14.91
N LYS A 63 -5.86 -7.07 13.71
CA LYS A 63 -6.92 -6.94 12.71
C LYS A 63 -6.95 -8.11 11.73
N SER A 64 -8.14 -8.41 11.22
CA SER A 64 -8.34 -9.43 10.20
C SER A 64 -7.80 -8.97 8.83
N TRP A 65 -7.28 -9.92 8.06
CA TRP A 65 -6.88 -9.70 6.68
C TRP A 65 -8.09 -9.37 5.81
N THR A 66 -7.97 -8.34 4.99
CA THR A 66 -8.98 -8.00 4.00
C THR A 66 -8.37 -7.90 2.62
N GLN A 67 -8.99 -8.54 1.64
CA GLN A 67 -8.49 -8.51 0.27
C GLN A 67 -8.65 -7.12 -0.34
N ALA A 68 -7.59 -6.63 -0.99
CA ALA A 68 -7.63 -5.44 -1.81
C ALA A 68 -8.16 -5.77 -3.21
N ILE A 69 -8.90 -4.83 -3.79
CA ILE A 69 -9.55 -5.00 -5.08
C ILE A 69 -8.58 -4.52 -6.15
N GLN A 70 -8.31 -5.36 -7.14
CA GLN A 70 -7.48 -5.01 -8.28
C GLN A 70 -8.16 -3.92 -9.13
N ASP A 71 -7.41 -2.86 -9.46
CA ASP A 71 -7.85 -1.74 -10.29
C ASP A 71 -7.47 -1.97 -11.76
N GLY A 72 -8.23 -2.83 -12.43
CA GLY A 72 -7.95 -3.24 -13.81
C GLY A 72 -6.58 -3.92 -13.98
N HIS A 73 -5.97 -3.82 -15.16
CA HIS A 73 -4.65 -4.41 -15.44
C HIS A 73 -3.48 -3.45 -15.16
N THR A 74 -3.67 -2.53 -14.21
CA THR A 74 -2.70 -1.46 -13.90
C THR A 74 -1.62 -1.88 -12.91
N GLY A 75 -1.79 -3.03 -12.25
CA GLY A 75 -0.95 -3.47 -11.13
C GLY A 75 -1.21 -2.70 -9.84
N VAL A 76 -2.32 -1.96 -9.75
CA VAL A 76 -2.77 -1.28 -8.54
C VAL A 76 -3.89 -2.09 -7.88
N TYR A 77 -3.85 -2.17 -6.56
CA TYR A 77 -4.85 -2.84 -5.72
C TYR A 77 -5.29 -1.87 -4.62
N ARG A 78 -6.59 -1.67 -4.45
CA ARG A 78 -7.12 -0.65 -3.54
C ARG A 78 -7.98 -1.22 -2.44
N ARG A 79 -7.85 -0.67 -1.24
CA ARG A 79 -8.72 -0.98 -0.11
C ARG A 79 -8.72 0.14 0.92
N ALA A 80 -9.91 0.46 1.42
CA ALA A 80 -10.05 1.37 2.56
C ALA A 80 -9.94 0.59 3.89
N LEU A 81 -9.17 1.12 4.83
CA LEU A 81 -9.06 0.64 6.21
C LEU A 81 -9.24 1.81 7.18
N GLU A 82 -9.71 1.50 8.38
CA GLU A 82 -9.75 2.45 9.49
C GLU A 82 -8.36 2.56 10.13
N VAL A 83 -7.90 3.78 10.34
CA VAL A 83 -6.68 4.14 11.06
C VAL A 83 -7.09 4.70 12.41
N GLN A 84 -6.73 4.01 13.49
CA GLN A 84 -7.20 4.31 14.85
C GLN A 84 -6.23 5.17 15.67
N GLY A 85 -5.07 5.54 15.10
CA GLY A 85 -4.05 6.34 15.78
C GLY A 85 -2.70 6.27 15.09
N ALA A 86 -1.69 6.91 15.69
CA ALA A 86 -0.33 6.99 15.16
C ALA A 86 0.51 5.73 15.45
N GLY A 87 1.62 5.57 14.75
CA GLY A 87 2.58 4.47 14.97
C GLY A 87 2.10 3.10 14.50
N LEU A 88 1.00 3.05 13.74
CA LEU A 88 0.48 1.81 13.17
C LEU A 88 1.34 1.33 12.00
N THR A 89 1.29 0.02 11.76
CA THR A 89 1.95 -0.62 10.62
C THR A 89 0.90 -1.20 9.69
N LEU A 90 0.94 -0.80 8.43
CA LEU A 90 0.19 -1.47 7.38
C LEU A 90 0.95 -2.73 6.99
N GLN A 91 0.30 -3.88 7.13
CA GLN A 91 0.84 -5.14 6.63
C GLN A 91 0.14 -5.52 5.33
N VAL A 92 0.94 -5.86 4.33
CA VAL A 92 0.51 -6.25 2.99
C VAL A 92 0.94 -7.68 2.76
N ARG A 93 -0.02 -8.60 2.75
CA ARG A 93 0.20 -9.99 2.34
C ARG A 93 0.06 -10.08 0.84
N VAL A 94 1.13 -10.51 0.19
CA VAL A 94 1.20 -10.70 -1.26
C VAL A 94 1.22 -12.19 -1.53
N LYS A 95 0.31 -12.69 -2.38
CA LYS A 95 0.33 -14.06 -2.86
C LYS A 95 0.50 -14.12 -4.37
N ARG A 96 1.33 -15.04 -4.84
CA ARG A 96 1.59 -15.31 -6.26
C ARG A 96 1.94 -16.77 -6.46
N ALA A 97 1.28 -17.44 -7.41
CA ALA A 97 1.58 -18.82 -7.80
C ALA A 97 1.77 -19.81 -6.63
N GLY A 98 0.91 -19.70 -5.59
CA GLY A 98 0.96 -20.56 -4.41
C GLY A 98 2.00 -20.17 -3.34
N GLN A 99 2.82 -19.15 -3.59
CA GLN A 99 3.75 -18.58 -2.61
C GLN A 99 3.20 -17.29 -2.01
N GLU A 100 3.59 -16.98 -0.77
CA GLU A 100 3.18 -15.76 -0.10
C GLU A 100 4.27 -15.13 0.77
N THR A 101 4.17 -13.82 0.97
CA THR A 101 4.97 -13.06 1.93
C THR A 101 4.10 -12.01 2.63
N VAL A 102 4.57 -11.48 3.75
CA VAL A 102 3.99 -10.31 4.42
C VAL A 102 5.03 -9.20 4.43
N LEU A 103 4.69 -8.08 3.79
CA LEU A 103 5.48 -6.85 3.76
C LEU A 103 4.91 -5.88 4.79
N SER A 104 5.76 -5.18 5.52
CA SER A 104 5.33 -4.27 6.61
C SER A 104 5.76 -2.85 6.29
N PHE A 105 4.80 -1.93 6.28
CA PHE A 105 5.03 -0.51 6.00
C PHE A 105 4.62 0.30 7.23
N ALA A 106 5.60 0.92 7.88
CA ALA A 106 5.33 1.84 8.99
C ALA A 106 4.58 3.06 8.43
N LEU A 107 3.47 3.44 9.07
CA LEU A 107 2.78 4.67 8.71
C LEU A 107 3.51 5.86 9.33
N PRO A 108 3.64 6.98 8.61
CA PRO A 108 4.23 8.20 9.17
C PRO A 108 3.43 8.67 10.39
N ALA A 109 4.11 9.41 11.28
CA ALA A 109 3.44 10.04 12.42
C ALA A 109 2.32 10.94 11.91
N MET A 110 1.15 10.83 12.52
CA MET A 110 -0.03 11.60 12.13
C MET A 110 0.04 12.94 12.85
N ASP A 111 0.18 14.02 12.11
CA ASP A 111 0.10 15.36 12.71
C ASP A 111 -1.33 15.58 13.21
N ALA A 112 -1.47 15.75 14.52
CA ALA A 112 -2.70 16.23 15.13
C ALA A 112 -2.90 17.69 14.71
N ARG A 113 -3.70 17.91 13.67
CA ARG A 113 -4.21 19.26 13.36
C ARG A 113 -5.30 19.65 14.34
#